data_AF-A0AAJ2FVM4-F1
#
_entry.id   AF-A0AAJ2FVM4-F1
#
_cell.length_a   1.000
_cell.length_b   1.000
_cell.length_c   1.000
_cell.angle_alpha   90.00
_cell.angle_beta   90.00
_cell.angle_gamma   90.00
#
_symmetry.space_group_name_H-M   'P 1'
#
loop_
_entity.id
_entity.type
_entity.pdbx_description
1 polymer ?
#
loop_
_entity_poly.entity_id
_entity_poly.type
_entity_poly.pdbx_seq_one_letter_code
_entity_poly.pdbx_strand_id
1 'polypeptide(L)'
;MAANPDAIAFRSALGAFATGVTIVTTRNAAGEDCGLTANSFNSVSLDPPMVLWSLARTSKSMEAFQGAAHFAVHILAADQEALSNGFAKRGADKFAGAKIERGEGHVPLLTGCTARFQCRTAYQYEGGDHIIFVGEVIAFDHEDRAPLLFHGGRYALAARKAAMLTACDTGTQPAGSFGEDFLGYLLGRAHFQLYGRMQESLRDHHLDATDHFILSVLGINDGRTITEIDGLIGYTGAHITPDRIASLAARDIVRTDTPDRIWLTDTGRRVLVELAAAAKAAEEDALGAFDENETALLKHLLKHVIRSTDPGLPDPWAAQETP
;
A
#
# COMPACT_ATOMS: atom_id res chain seq x y z
N MET A 1 -27.21 -32.82 -12.55
CA MET A 1 -26.74 -31.59 -13.21
C MET A 1 -25.30 -31.81 -13.62
N ALA A 2 -25.00 -31.77 -14.92
CA ALA A 2 -23.63 -31.89 -15.40
C ALA A 2 -22.82 -30.69 -14.88
N ALA A 3 -21.65 -30.93 -14.27
CA ALA A 3 -20.74 -29.86 -13.90
C ALA A 3 -20.32 -29.14 -15.20
N ASN A 4 -20.57 -27.83 -15.26
CA ASN A 4 -20.26 -27.03 -16.44
C ASN A 4 -18.72 -27.01 -16.62
N PRO A 5 -18.17 -27.65 -17.68
CA PRO A 5 -16.73 -27.72 -17.91
C PRO A 5 -16.10 -26.34 -18.14
N ASP A 6 -16.92 -25.29 -18.28
CA ASP A 6 -16.48 -23.92 -18.54
C ASP A 6 -16.63 -22.97 -17.32
N ALA A 7 -16.93 -23.49 -16.12
CA ALA A 7 -17.15 -22.64 -14.94
C ALA A 7 -15.92 -21.80 -14.57
N ILE A 8 -14.71 -22.31 -14.81
CA ILE A 8 -13.46 -21.57 -14.58
C ILE A 8 -13.32 -20.44 -15.61
N ALA A 9 -13.52 -20.71 -16.91
CA ALA A 9 -13.37 -19.66 -17.91
C ALA A 9 -14.49 -18.61 -17.79
N PHE A 10 -15.71 -19.02 -17.47
CA PHE A 10 -16.81 -18.10 -17.16
C PHE A 10 -16.47 -17.19 -15.97
N ARG A 11 -15.92 -17.75 -14.87
CA ARG A 11 -15.45 -16.95 -13.73
C ARG A 11 -14.32 -15.99 -14.14
N SER A 12 -13.37 -16.44 -14.95
CA SER A 12 -12.29 -15.60 -15.46
C SER A 12 -12.84 -14.45 -16.31
N ALA A 13 -13.84 -14.71 -17.16
CA ALA A 13 -14.50 -13.70 -17.98
C ALA A 13 -15.26 -12.67 -17.12
N LEU A 14 -15.97 -13.11 -16.07
CA LEU A 14 -16.59 -12.20 -15.10
C LEU A 14 -15.56 -11.31 -14.40
N GLY A 15 -14.34 -11.81 -14.19
CA GLY A 15 -13.24 -11.05 -13.62
C GLY A 15 -12.78 -9.84 -14.44
N ALA A 16 -13.18 -9.73 -15.71
CA ALA A 16 -12.89 -8.54 -16.54
C ALA A 16 -13.69 -7.30 -16.10
N PHE A 17 -14.80 -7.49 -15.38
CA PHE A 17 -15.54 -6.39 -14.78
C PHE A 17 -14.91 -6.02 -13.42
N ALA A 18 -14.19 -4.90 -13.39
CA ALA A 18 -13.61 -4.39 -12.15
C ALA A 18 -14.72 -3.96 -11.18
N THR A 19 -14.56 -4.33 -9.91
CA THR A 19 -15.53 -4.03 -8.85
C THR A 19 -14.81 -3.44 -7.64
N GLY A 20 -15.53 -2.65 -6.85
CA GLY A 20 -15.12 -2.42 -5.46
C GLY A 20 -15.28 -3.68 -4.64
N VAL A 21 -14.59 -3.75 -3.50
CA VAL A 21 -14.75 -4.83 -2.53
C VAL A 21 -15.65 -4.36 -1.39
N THR A 22 -16.61 -5.18 -1.01
CA THR A 22 -17.50 -4.87 0.11
C THR A 22 -17.45 -5.93 1.19
N ILE A 23 -17.77 -5.54 2.43
CA ILE A 23 -18.20 -6.46 3.47
C ILE A 23 -19.67 -6.22 3.78
N VAL A 24 -20.46 -7.28 3.74
CA VAL A 24 -21.87 -7.22 4.15
C VAL A 24 -22.00 -7.83 5.53
N THR A 25 -22.67 -7.13 6.44
CA THR A 25 -22.88 -7.57 7.82
C THR A 25 -24.37 -7.60 8.19
N THR A 26 -24.71 -8.44 9.18
CA THR A 26 -26.02 -8.50 9.80
C THR A 26 -25.89 -9.13 11.21
N ARG A 27 -27.02 -9.38 11.88
CA ARG A 27 -27.10 -10.19 13.09
C ARG A 27 -28.03 -11.37 12.86
N ASN A 28 -27.65 -12.54 13.37
CA ASN A 28 -28.52 -13.71 13.35
C ASN A 28 -29.63 -13.61 14.43
N ALA A 29 -30.55 -14.57 14.44
CA ALA A 29 -31.65 -14.62 15.40
C ALA A 29 -31.19 -14.75 16.87
N ALA A 30 -29.99 -15.30 17.11
CA ALA A 30 -29.38 -15.36 18.45
C ALA A 30 -28.70 -14.04 18.86
N GLY A 31 -28.67 -13.04 17.98
CA GLY A 31 -28.00 -11.76 18.20
C GLY A 31 -26.49 -11.79 17.95
N GLU A 32 -25.96 -12.82 17.31
CA GLU A 32 -24.53 -12.90 16.98
C GLU A 32 -24.24 -12.15 15.68
N ASP A 33 -23.10 -11.46 15.65
CA ASP A 33 -22.65 -10.71 14.49
C ASP A 33 -22.23 -11.64 13.35
N CYS A 34 -22.77 -11.39 12.16
CA CYS A 34 -22.48 -12.16 10.96
C CYS A 34 -21.96 -11.22 9.88
N GLY A 35 -20.97 -11.66 9.10
CA GLY A 35 -20.51 -10.90 7.96
C GLY A 35 -19.66 -11.69 6.99
N LEU A 36 -19.57 -11.20 5.76
CA LEU A 36 -18.71 -11.76 4.73
C LEU A 36 -18.29 -10.71 3.71
N THR A 37 -17.17 -11.00 3.04
CA THR A 37 -16.73 -10.24 1.87
C THR A 37 -17.59 -10.60 0.67
N ALA A 38 -18.00 -9.58 -0.09
CA ALA A 38 -18.73 -9.72 -1.35
C ALA A 38 -18.26 -8.66 -2.35
N ASN A 39 -18.22 -9.02 -3.63
CA ASN A 39 -17.99 -8.08 -4.74
C ASN A 39 -19.13 -8.13 -5.77
N SER A 40 -20.27 -8.72 -5.40
CA SER A 40 -21.51 -8.78 -6.19
C SER A 40 -22.44 -7.58 -5.94
N PHE A 41 -22.00 -6.61 -5.14
CA PHE A 41 -22.76 -5.43 -4.78
C PHE A 41 -22.98 -4.49 -5.97
N ASN A 42 -24.17 -3.91 -6.09
CA ASN A 42 -24.46 -2.84 -7.04
C ASN A 42 -25.65 -1.96 -6.59
N SER A 43 -25.75 -0.74 -7.12
CA SER A 43 -26.92 0.13 -6.97
C SER A 43 -28.07 -0.32 -7.88
N VAL A 44 -29.31 -0.17 -7.41
CA VAL A 44 -30.52 -0.57 -8.14
C VAL A 44 -31.40 0.62 -8.48
N SER A 45 -31.68 1.47 -7.49
CA SER A 45 -32.62 2.59 -7.62
C SER A 45 -32.16 3.77 -6.77
N LEU A 46 -32.49 4.99 -7.19
CA LEU A 46 -32.26 6.21 -6.42
C LEU A 46 -33.49 6.64 -5.61
N ASP A 47 -34.70 6.38 -6.12
CA ASP A 47 -35.97 6.68 -5.42
C ASP A 47 -37.00 5.56 -5.64
N PRO A 48 -37.28 4.72 -4.62
CA PRO A 48 -36.60 4.68 -3.34
C PRO A 48 -35.12 4.27 -3.50
N PRO A 49 -34.22 4.66 -2.59
CA PRO A 49 -32.80 4.31 -2.68
C PRO A 49 -32.62 2.82 -2.40
N MET A 50 -32.13 2.06 -3.38
CA MET A 50 -32.00 0.62 -3.28
C MET A 50 -30.66 0.11 -3.80
N VAL A 51 -30.16 -0.92 -3.15
CA VAL A 51 -28.95 -1.65 -3.51
C VAL A 51 -29.23 -3.16 -3.53
N LEU A 52 -28.38 -3.91 -4.23
CA LEU A 52 -28.41 -5.36 -4.22
C LEU A 52 -27.03 -5.97 -4.02
N TRP A 53 -27.02 -7.24 -3.63
CA TRP A 53 -25.85 -8.10 -3.64
C TRP A 53 -26.29 -9.57 -3.67
N SER A 54 -25.38 -10.47 -4.00
CA SER A 54 -25.67 -11.91 -4.13
C SER A 54 -24.85 -12.74 -3.16
N LEU A 55 -25.52 -13.65 -2.44
CA LEU A 55 -24.92 -14.59 -1.48
C LEU A 55 -25.07 -16.03 -1.96
N ALA A 56 -23.98 -16.79 -1.96
CA ALA A 56 -24.02 -18.21 -2.32
C ALA A 56 -24.91 -19.00 -1.36
N ARG A 57 -25.77 -19.88 -1.89
CA ARG A 57 -26.64 -20.76 -1.09
C ARG A 57 -25.89 -21.67 -0.12
N THR A 58 -24.63 -21.95 -0.41
CA THR A 58 -23.73 -22.77 0.42
C THR A 58 -23.06 -21.98 1.55
N SER A 59 -23.33 -20.67 1.68
CA SER A 59 -22.77 -19.84 2.73
C SER A 59 -23.30 -20.23 4.11
N LYS A 60 -22.41 -20.32 5.09
CA LYS A 60 -22.78 -20.52 6.51
C LYS A 60 -23.59 -19.35 7.08
N SER A 61 -23.51 -18.17 6.46
CA SER A 61 -24.26 -16.98 6.88
C SER A 61 -25.64 -16.89 6.22
N MET A 62 -26.03 -17.84 5.35
CA MET A 62 -27.28 -17.76 4.58
C MET A 62 -28.50 -17.61 5.50
N GLU A 63 -28.62 -18.44 6.53
CA GLU A 63 -29.75 -18.40 7.47
C GLU A 63 -29.83 -17.05 8.20
N ALA A 64 -28.68 -16.49 8.60
CA ALA A 64 -28.62 -15.17 9.23
C ALA A 64 -29.17 -14.07 8.32
N PHE A 65 -28.74 -14.03 7.05
CA PHE A 65 -29.21 -13.01 6.11
C PHE A 65 -30.66 -13.21 5.65
N GLN A 66 -31.11 -14.47 5.48
CA GLN A 66 -32.50 -14.74 5.11
C GLN A 66 -33.49 -14.28 6.18
N GLY A 67 -33.14 -14.45 7.46
CA GLY A 67 -33.97 -14.02 8.60
C GLY A 67 -33.76 -12.57 9.02
N ALA A 68 -32.77 -11.86 8.47
CA ALA A 68 -32.42 -10.52 8.90
C ALA A 68 -33.33 -9.43 8.31
N ALA A 69 -33.92 -8.62 9.19
CA ALA A 69 -34.66 -7.42 8.80
C ALA A 69 -33.73 -6.29 8.31
N HIS A 70 -32.49 -6.25 8.79
CA HIS A 70 -31.51 -5.22 8.45
C HIS A 70 -30.14 -5.85 8.12
N PHE A 71 -29.41 -5.22 7.20
CA PHE A 71 -28.03 -5.52 6.91
C PHE A 71 -27.27 -4.22 6.60
N ALA A 72 -25.95 -4.26 6.67
CA ALA A 72 -25.12 -3.13 6.28
C ALA A 72 -24.09 -3.55 5.22
N VAL A 73 -23.84 -2.67 4.26
CA VAL A 73 -22.81 -2.83 3.22
C VAL A 73 -21.71 -1.83 3.46
N HIS A 74 -20.47 -2.31 3.49
CA HIS A 74 -19.27 -1.49 3.71
C HIS A 74 -18.41 -1.55 2.45
N ILE A 75 -18.24 -0.44 1.74
CA ILE A 75 -17.28 -0.34 0.62
C ILE A 75 -15.89 -0.11 1.21
N LEU A 76 -14.99 -1.06 1.01
CA LEU A 76 -13.68 -1.05 1.67
C LEU A 76 -12.72 -0.03 1.04
N ALA A 77 -11.90 0.58 1.89
CA ALA A 77 -10.79 1.43 1.47
C ALA A 77 -9.57 0.58 1.05
N ALA A 78 -8.68 1.15 0.24
CA ALA A 78 -7.55 0.45 -0.37
C ALA A 78 -6.59 -0.22 0.63
N ASP A 79 -6.48 0.31 1.85
CA ASP A 79 -5.67 -0.23 2.95
C ASP A 79 -6.34 -1.39 3.72
N GLN A 80 -7.61 -1.70 3.44
CA GLN A 80 -8.40 -2.71 4.16
C GLN A 80 -8.34 -4.12 3.53
N GLU A 81 -7.28 -4.44 2.79
CA GLU A 81 -7.10 -5.77 2.19
C GLU A 81 -7.12 -6.90 3.24
N ALA A 82 -6.45 -6.69 4.37
CA ALA A 82 -6.42 -7.66 5.46
C ALA A 82 -7.82 -7.94 6.03
N LEU A 83 -8.66 -6.91 6.13
CA LEU A 83 -10.04 -7.01 6.58
C LEU A 83 -10.88 -7.82 5.58
N SER A 84 -10.77 -7.51 4.29
CA SER A 84 -11.39 -8.28 3.21
C SER A 84 -11.03 -9.77 3.28
N ASN A 85 -9.73 -10.07 3.44
CA ASN A 85 -9.23 -11.44 3.53
C ASN A 85 -9.76 -12.16 4.79
N GLY A 86 -9.90 -11.46 5.92
CA GLY A 86 -10.49 -11.99 7.15
C GLY A 86 -11.95 -12.40 6.98
N PHE A 87 -12.77 -11.50 6.41
CA PHE A 87 -14.21 -11.74 6.22
C PHE A 87 -14.54 -12.76 5.12
N ALA A 88 -13.62 -13.00 4.18
CA ALA A 88 -13.73 -14.04 3.15
C ALA A 88 -13.44 -15.47 3.69
N LYS A 89 -12.67 -15.60 4.78
CA LYS A 89 -12.29 -16.91 5.35
C LYS A 89 -13.46 -17.57 6.10
N ARG A 90 -13.53 -18.90 6.02
CA ARG A 90 -14.50 -19.72 6.76
C ARG A 90 -14.00 -19.99 8.19
N GLY A 91 -14.88 -19.85 9.18
CA GLY A 91 -14.62 -20.30 10.56
C GLY A 91 -13.67 -19.45 11.39
N ALA A 92 -13.23 -18.29 10.88
CA ALA A 92 -12.51 -17.30 11.68
C ALA A 92 -13.49 -16.51 12.56
N ASP A 93 -13.02 -16.02 13.71
CA ASP A 93 -13.68 -14.92 14.40
C ASP A 93 -13.46 -13.65 13.58
N LYS A 94 -14.41 -13.36 12.68
CA LYS A 94 -14.26 -12.30 11.67
C LYS A 94 -14.26 -10.90 12.26
N PHE A 95 -14.85 -10.73 13.44
CA PHE A 95 -14.98 -9.44 14.09
C PHE A 95 -13.89 -9.21 15.14
N ALA A 96 -13.07 -10.22 15.45
CA ALA A 96 -11.93 -10.07 16.34
C ALA A 96 -10.98 -8.97 15.85
N GLY A 97 -10.78 -7.93 16.68
CA GLY A 97 -9.90 -6.80 16.38
C GLY A 97 -10.49 -5.76 15.41
N ALA A 98 -11.69 -5.98 14.88
CA ALA A 98 -12.39 -4.96 14.09
C ALA A 98 -13.00 -3.91 15.01
N LYS A 99 -12.78 -2.64 14.69
CA LYS A 99 -13.51 -1.53 15.32
C LYS A 99 -14.92 -1.50 14.73
N ILE A 100 -15.92 -1.66 15.59
CA ILE A 100 -17.33 -1.70 15.20
C ILE A 100 -18.14 -0.62 15.91
N GLU A 101 -19.03 -0.01 15.14
CA GLU A 101 -20.15 0.78 15.61
C GLU A 101 -21.45 -0.03 15.48
N ARG A 102 -22.57 0.49 15.99
CA ARG A 102 -23.89 -0.14 15.88
C ARG A 102 -24.82 0.74 15.07
N GLY A 103 -25.26 0.22 13.95
CA GLY A 103 -26.25 0.85 13.09
C GLY A 103 -27.68 0.41 13.41
N GLU A 104 -28.55 0.67 12.45
CA GLU A 104 -29.95 0.27 12.46
C GLU A 104 -30.10 -1.25 12.66
N GLY A 105 -31.07 -1.63 13.48
CA GLY A 105 -31.25 -3.02 13.90
C GLY A 105 -30.07 -3.60 14.70
N HIS A 106 -29.22 -2.75 15.27
CA HIS A 106 -27.96 -3.12 15.95
C HIS A 106 -26.95 -3.86 15.06
N VAL A 107 -27.07 -3.75 13.74
CA VAL A 107 -26.12 -4.36 12.79
C VAL A 107 -24.72 -3.77 13.01
N PRO A 108 -23.64 -4.59 13.03
CA PRO A 108 -22.29 -4.08 13.22
C PRO A 108 -21.85 -3.26 12.00
N LEU A 109 -21.38 -2.04 12.25
CA LEU A 109 -20.82 -1.15 11.24
C LEU A 109 -19.30 -1.10 11.37
N LEU A 110 -18.59 -1.52 10.32
CA LEU A 110 -17.13 -1.45 10.27
C LEU A 110 -16.68 0.00 10.04
N THR A 111 -15.66 0.46 10.76
CA THR A 111 -15.14 1.83 10.63
C THR A 111 -14.04 1.93 9.57
N GLY A 112 -13.81 3.13 9.03
CA GLY A 112 -12.72 3.40 8.09
C GLY A 112 -12.94 2.78 6.71
N CYS A 113 -14.20 2.66 6.30
CA CYS A 113 -14.59 2.26 4.96
C CYS A 113 -14.81 3.52 4.10
N THR A 114 -14.67 3.40 2.78
CA THR A 114 -14.95 4.53 1.86
C THR A 114 -16.41 4.94 1.92
N ALA A 115 -17.32 3.98 2.09
CA ALA A 115 -18.74 4.25 2.30
C ALA A 115 -19.42 3.12 3.07
N ARG A 116 -20.50 3.46 3.78
CA ARG A 116 -21.35 2.50 4.49
C ARG A 116 -22.81 2.77 4.15
N PHE A 117 -23.56 1.69 3.91
CA PHE A 117 -24.98 1.73 3.66
C PHE A 117 -25.68 0.84 4.67
N GLN A 118 -26.64 1.40 5.41
CA GLN A 118 -27.51 0.68 6.32
C GLN A 118 -28.81 0.42 5.58
N CYS A 119 -29.19 -0.85 5.48
CA CYS A 119 -30.25 -1.30 4.62
C CYS A 119 -31.33 -2.05 5.40
N ARG A 120 -32.59 -1.79 5.07
CA ARG A 120 -33.70 -2.67 5.40
C ARG A 120 -33.88 -3.69 4.29
N THR A 121 -33.97 -4.98 4.62
CA THR A 121 -34.21 -6.04 3.64
C THR A 121 -35.57 -5.85 2.99
N ALA A 122 -35.60 -5.57 1.68
CA ALA A 122 -36.83 -5.32 0.93
C ALA A 122 -37.28 -6.58 0.18
N TYR A 123 -36.35 -7.22 -0.55
CA TYR A 123 -36.66 -8.40 -1.37
C TYR A 123 -35.53 -9.43 -1.35
N GLN A 124 -35.89 -10.69 -1.58
CA GLN A 124 -34.96 -11.80 -1.78
C GLN A 124 -35.39 -12.56 -3.03
N TYR A 125 -34.47 -12.78 -3.97
CA TYR A 125 -34.74 -13.47 -5.23
C TYR A 125 -33.82 -14.66 -5.43
N GLU A 126 -34.38 -15.71 -6.04
CA GLU A 126 -33.62 -16.86 -6.53
C GLU A 126 -32.70 -16.46 -7.69
N GLY A 127 -31.39 -16.70 -7.54
CA GLY A 127 -30.35 -16.34 -8.50
C GLY A 127 -29.46 -17.53 -8.87
N GLY A 128 -30.08 -18.70 -9.14
CA GLY A 128 -29.34 -19.93 -9.40
C GLY A 128 -28.72 -20.53 -8.14
N ASP A 129 -27.39 -20.57 -8.08
CA ASP A 129 -26.65 -21.04 -6.90
C ASP A 129 -26.47 -19.94 -5.81
N HIS A 130 -27.03 -18.74 -6.05
CA HIS A 130 -27.05 -17.61 -5.13
C HIS A 130 -28.49 -17.16 -4.81
N ILE A 131 -28.64 -16.45 -3.69
CA ILE A 131 -29.78 -15.56 -3.41
C ILE A 131 -29.35 -14.13 -3.64
N ILE A 132 -30.18 -13.38 -4.36
CA ILE A 132 -30.03 -11.93 -4.55
C ILE A 132 -30.82 -11.24 -3.44
N PHE A 133 -30.12 -10.50 -2.59
CA PHE A 133 -30.72 -9.65 -1.57
C PHE A 133 -30.83 -8.23 -2.11
N VAL A 134 -32.02 -7.64 -2.00
CA VAL A 134 -32.27 -6.23 -2.33
C VAL A 134 -32.65 -5.51 -1.05
N GLY A 135 -31.92 -4.44 -0.75
CA GLY A 135 -32.14 -3.61 0.43
C GLY A 135 -32.51 -2.19 0.06
N GLU A 136 -33.46 -1.62 0.80
CA GLU A 136 -33.73 -0.19 0.79
C GLU A 136 -32.74 0.50 1.75
N VAL A 137 -32.01 1.49 1.26
CA VAL A 137 -31.02 2.23 2.04
C VAL A 137 -31.74 3.23 2.93
N ILE A 138 -31.61 3.08 4.25
CA ILE A 138 -32.25 3.94 5.25
C ILE A 138 -31.29 4.95 5.88
N ALA A 139 -29.99 4.66 5.86
CA ALA A 139 -28.94 5.59 6.25
C ALA A 139 -27.64 5.25 5.49
N PHE A 140 -26.80 6.26 5.23
CA PHE A 140 -25.49 6.05 4.62
C PHE A 140 -24.51 7.15 5.02
N ASP A 141 -23.23 6.82 4.94
CA ASP A 141 -22.12 7.76 5.11
C ASP A 141 -20.99 7.42 4.13
N HIS A 142 -20.10 8.38 3.90
CA HIS A 142 -18.91 8.22 3.06
C HIS A 142 -17.73 9.03 3.56
N GLU A 143 -16.53 8.60 3.20
CA GLU A 143 -15.26 9.28 3.40
C GLU A 143 -14.54 9.38 2.04
N ASP A 144 -13.80 10.47 1.81
CA ASP A 144 -12.99 10.63 0.59
C ASP A 144 -11.69 9.82 0.71
N ARG A 145 -11.81 8.50 0.51
CA ARG A 145 -10.70 7.53 0.58
C ARG A 145 -10.68 6.67 -0.67
N ALA A 146 -9.51 6.32 -1.18
CA ALA A 146 -9.43 5.44 -2.35
C ALA A 146 -10.04 4.06 -2.03
N PRO A 147 -10.89 3.53 -2.93
CA PRO A 147 -11.54 2.24 -2.71
C PRO A 147 -10.59 1.08 -2.99
N LEU A 148 -10.78 -0.03 -2.28
CA LEU A 148 -10.17 -1.31 -2.64
C LEU A 148 -10.86 -1.87 -3.89
N LEU A 149 -10.08 -2.09 -4.95
CA LEU A 149 -10.58 -2.69 -6.18
C LEU A 149 -10.24 -4.18 -6.27
N PHE A 150 -11.11 -4.92 -6.95
CA PHE A 150 -10.89 -6.30 -7.32
C PHE A 150 -11.13 -6.47 -8.82
N HIS A 151 -10.11 -6.97 -9.53
CA HIS A 151 -10.13 -7.15 -10.98
C HIS A 151 -9.25 -8.34 -11.38
N GLY A 152 -9.72 -9.17 -12.31
CA GLY A 152 -8.96 -10.33 -12.80
C GLY A 152 -8.59 -11.35 -11.71
N GLY A 153 -9.34 -11.41 -10.61
CA GLY A 153 -9.06 -12.30 -9.48
C GLY A 153 -7.98 -11.80 -8.50
N ARG A 154 -7.56 -10.53 -8.59
CA ARG A 154 -6.57 -9.90 -7.71
C ARG A 154 -7.04 -8.54 -7.23
N TYR A 155 -6.51 -8.08 -6.10
CA TYR A 155 -6.69 -6.71 -5.67
C TYR A 155 -5.95 -5.75 -6.60
N ALA A 156 -6.51 -4.56 -6.78
CA ALA A 156 -5.99 -3.50 -7.63
C ALA A 156 -6.14 -2.13 -6.96
N LEU A 157 -5.45 -1.13 -7.51
CA LEU A 157 -5.56 0.27 -7.08
C LEU A 157 -6.38 1.06 -8.08
N ALA A 158 -7.24 1.94 -7.58
CA ALA A 158 -7.94 2.91 -8.40
C ALA A 158 -6.98 4.07 -8.75
N ALA A 159 -6.81 4.36 -10.04
CA ALA A 159 -6.05 5.52 -10.50
C ALA A 159 -6.99 6.51 -11.21
N ARG A 160 -6.88 7.81 -10.89
CA ARG A 160 -7.66 8.86 -11.56
C ARG A 160 -7.12 9.11 -12.97
N LYS A 161 -7.97 8.95 -13.99
CA LYS A 161 -7.61 9.11 -15.42
C LYS A 161 -7.07 10.51 -15.76
N ALA A 162 -7.57 11.56 -15.09
CA ALA A 162 -7.15 12.94 -15.35
C ALA A 162 -5.67 13.16 -15.03
N ALA A 163 -5.16 12.61 -13.92
CA ALA A 163 -3.74 12.71 -13.54
C ALA A 163 -2.83 11.98 -14.54
N MET A 164 -3.27 10.86 -15.10
CA MET A 164 -2.46 10.08 -16.05
C MET A 164 -2.39 10.71 -17.44
N LEU A 165 -3.46 11.36 -17.92
CA LEU A 165 -3.48 11.95 -19.26
C LEU A 165 -2.74 13.29 -19.35
N THR A 166 -2.72 14.09 -18.27
CA THR A 166 -1.96 15.34 -18.24
C THR A 166 -0.45 15.11 -18.27
N ALA A 167 0.02 13.94 -17.80
CA ALA A 167 1.43 13.55 -17.87
C ALA A 167 1.88 13.13 -19.28
N CYS A 168 0.96 12.83 -20.20
CA CYS A 168 1.28 12.31 -21.55
C CYS A 168 1.32 13.38 -22.65
N ASP A 169 1.18 14.67 -22.33
CA ASP A 169 1.30 15.74 -23.33
C ASP A 169 2.79 16.09 -23.57
N THR A 170 3.55 15.12 -24.08
CA THR A 170 4.91 15.39 -24.53
C THR A 170 4.88 16.02 -25.91
N GLY A 171 5.20 17.31 -25.95
CA GLY A 171 5.47 18.03 -27.20
C GLY A 171 6.49 17.29 -28.06
N THR A 172 6.41 17.49 -29.38
CA THR A 172 7.18 16.78 -30.41
C THR A 172 8.69 16.77 -30.07
N GLN A 173 9.18 15.64 -29.56
CA GLN A 173 10.58 15.42 -29.21
C GLN A 173 11.42 15.21 -30.48
N PRO A 174 12.60 15.83 -30.62
CA PRO A 174 13.52 15.55 -31.73
C PRO A 174 13.96 14.08 -31.71
N ALA A 175 13.95 13.43 -32.88
CA ALA A 175 14.39 12.04 -33.01
C ALA A 175 15.85 11.88 -32.51
N GLY A 176 16.06 11.03 -31.50
CA GLY A 176 17.36 10.79 -30.87
C GLY A 176 17.57 11.49 -29.50
N SER A 177 16.60 12.27 -29.02
CA SER A 177 16.64 12.87 -27.68
C SER A 177 16.19 11.86 -26.60
N PHE A 178 16.88 11.83 -25.46
CA PHE A 178 16.31 11.30 -24.21
C PHE A 178 15.24 12.30 -23.76
N GLY A 179 14.01 12.11 -24.23
CA GLY A 179 12.95 13.08 -24.01
C GLY A 179 12.56 13.26 -22.55
N GLU A 180 11.67 14.22 -22.29
CA GLU A 180 11.21 14.56 -20.93
C GLU A 180 10.51 13.37 -20.25
N ASP A 181 9.96 12.44 -21.02
CA ASP A 181 9.35 11.18 -20.56
C ASP A 181 10.35 10.02 -20.40
N PHE A 182 11.63 10.22 -20.71
CA PHE A 182 12.62 9.16 -20.54
C PHE A 182 12.75 8.80 -19.06
N LEU A 183 12.46 7.55 -18.71
CA LEU A 183 12.43 7.09 -17.31
C LEU A 183 13.73 7.40 -16.56
N GLY A 184 14.89 7.23 -17.20
CA GLY A 184 16.18 7.56 -16.58
C GLY A 184 16.34 9.05 -16.27
N TYR A 185 15.78 9.93 -17.11
CA TYR A 185 15.75 11.38 -16.87
C TYR A 185 14.82 11.71 -15.71
N LEU A 186 13.60 11.17 -15.68
CA LEU A 186 12.63 11.40 -14.61
C LEU A 186 13.17 10.94 -13.25
N LEU A 187 13.70 9.71 -13.18
CA LEU A 187 14.29 9.17 -11.96
C LEU A 187 15.49 9.99 -11.49
N GLY A 188 16.41 10.33 -12.40
CA GLY A 188 17.57 11.15 -12.07
C GLY A 188 17.19 12.55 -11.60
N ARG A 189 16.30 13.23 -12.34
CA ARG A 189 15.84 14.58 -12.02
C ARG A 189 15.13 14.62 -10.67
N ALA A 190 14.21 13.68 -10.42
CA ALA A 190 13.50 13.56 -9.15
C ALA A 190 14.47 13.28 -7.99
N HIS A 191 15.40 12.33 -8.18
CA HIS A 191 16.43 12.03 -7.18
C HIS A 191 17.25 13.26 -6.82
N PHE A 192 17.82 13.97 -7.80
CA PHE A 192 18.68 15.13 -7.53
C PHE A 192 17.91 16.31 -6.92
N GLN A 193 16.64 16.51 -7.27
CA GLN A 193 15.81 17.55 -6.66
C GLN A 193 15.47 17.24 -5.19
N LEU A 194 15.16 15.98 -4.87
CA LEU A 194 14.98 15.52 -3.48
C LEU A 194 16.29 15.61 -2.69
N TYR A 195 17.37 15.10 -3.28
CA TYR A 195 18.70 15.03 -2.67
C TYR A 195 19.32 16.42 -2.45
N GLY A 196 19.03 17.39 -3.33
CA GLY A 196 19.58 18.74 -3.26
C GLY A 196 19.31 19.47 -1.95
N ARG A 197 18.14 19.24 -1.32
CA ARG A 197 17.84 19.79 0.01
C ARG A 197 18.70 19.17 1.11
N MET A 198 18.94 17.87 1.02
CA MET A 198 19.84 17.17 1.94
C MET A 198 21.31 17.57 1.72
N GLN A 199 21.71 17.93 0.50
CA GLN A 199 23.06 18.44 0.21
C GLN A 199 23.40 19.73 0.94
N GLU A 200 22.42 20.56 1.31
CA GLU A 200 22.65 21.73 2.16
C GLU A 200 23.08 21.30 3.56
N SER A 201 22.32 20.40 4.19
CA SER A 201 22.66 19.86 5.51
C SER A 201 23.99 19.08 5.51
N LEU A 202 24.30 18.33 4.45
CA LEU A 202 25.61 17.69 4.31
C LEU A 202 26.76 18.71 4.30
N ARG A 203 26.60 19.83 3.57
CA ARG A 203 27.60 20.89 3.49
C ARG A 203 27.82 21.58 4.84
N ASP A 204 26.78 21.75 5.65
CA ASP A 204 26.88 22.32 6.99
C ASP A 204 27.75 21.46 7.93
N HIS A 205 27.81 20.15 7.68
CA HIS A 205 28.70 19.22 8.38
C HIS A 205 30.03 18.95 7.65
N HIS A 206 30.30 19.68 6.57
CA HIS A 206 31.46 19.45 5.69
C HIS A 206 31.54 18.02 5.13
N LEU A 207 30.38 17.42 4.88
CA LEU A 207 30.24 16.08 4.28
C LEU A 207 29.82 16.19 2.81
N ASP A 208 30.18 15.17 2.03
CA ASP A 208 29.75 15.02 0.64
C ASP A 208 28.80 13.83 0.46
N ALA A 209 28.45 13.53 -0.80
CA ALA A 209 27.53 12.44 -1.10
C ALA A 209 28.09 11.05 -0.76
N THR A 210 29.41 10.85 -0.87
CA THR A 210 30.04 9.59 -0.51
C THR A 210 30.02 9.40 1.01
N ASP A 211 30.29 10.47 1.77
CA ASP A 211 30.18 10.45 3.23
C ASP A 211 28.75 10.13 3.68
N HIS A 212 27.74 10.68 3.01
CA HIS A 212 26.34 10.34 3.26
C HIS A 212 26.06 8.83 3.11
N PHE A 213 26.57 8.17 2.07
CA PHE A 213 26.36 6.74 1.87
C PHE A 213 27.03 5.91 2.97
N ILE A 214 28.25 6.28 3.37
CA ILE A 214 28.97 5.64 4.49
C ILE A 214 28.12 5.72 5.77
N LEU A 215 27.68 6.93 6.14
CA LEU A 215 26.91 7.15 7.36
C LEU A 215 25.53 6.47 7.33
N SER A 216 24.88 6.43 6.16
CA SER A 216 23.58 5.77 5.99
C SER A 216 23.69 4.26 6.20
N VAL A 217 24.74 3.63 5.66
CA VAL A 217 24.99 2.19 5.84
C VAL A 217 25.32 1.85 7.30
N LEU A 218 26.21 2.62 7.94
CA LEU A 218 26.54 2.45 9.36
C LEU A 218 25.36 2.77 10.29
N GLY A 219 24.46 3.65 9.85
CA GLY A 219 23.22 4.00 10.54
C GLY A 219 22.19 2.87 10.59
N ILE A 220 22.17 2.01 9.56
CA ILE A 220 21.31 0.81 9.53
C ILE A 220 21.90 -0.26 10.44
N ASN A 221 23.15 -0.62 10.19
CA ASN A 221 23.89 -1.65 10.92
C ASN A 221 25.35 -1.20 11.02
N ASP A 222 25.78 -0.90 12.23
CA ASP A 222 27.09 -0.33 12.52
C ASP A 222 28.21 -1.39 12.47
N GLY A 223 29.47 -0.97 12.57
CA GLY A 223 30.58 -1.90 12.75
C GLY A 223 30.96 -2.66 11.49
N ARG A 224 31.00 -1.97 10.35
CA ARG A 224 31.31 -2.57 9.06
C ARG A 224 32.74 -2.26 8.63
N THR A 225 33.32 -3.14 7.83
CA THR A 225 34.59 -2.93 7.13
C THR A 225 34.37 -2.09 5.88
N ILE A 226 35.43 -1.48 5.34
CA ILE A 226 35.37 -0.73 4.07
C ILE A 226 34.77 -1.59 2.95
N THR A 227 35.22 -2.84 2.82
CA THR A 227 34.74 -3.78 1.79
C THR A 227 33.24 -4.05 1.89
N GLU A 228 32.71 -4.20 3.10
CA GLU A 228 31.27 -4.41 3.32
C GLU A 228 30.46 -3.17 2.95
N ILE A 229 30.96 -1.96 3.28
CA ILE A 229 30.27 -0.72 2.93
C ILE A 229 30.30 -0.52 1.41
N ASP A 230 31.46 -0.70 0.76
CA ASP A 230 31.62 -0.60 -0.70
C ASP A 230 30.67 -1.55 -1.45
N GLY A 231 30.55 -2.80 -0.97
CA GLY A 231 29.62 -3.77 -1.54
C GLY A 231 28.17 -3.31 -1.48
N LEU A 232 27.77 -2.64 -0.40
CA LEU A 232 26.40 -2.15 -0.21
C LEU A 232 26.08 -0.90 -1.05
N ILE A 233 27.07 -0.08 -1.34
CA ILE A 233 26.88 1.19 -2.07
C ILE A 233 27.32 1.11 -3.53
N GLY A 234 27.65 -0.09 -4.04
CA GLY A 234 28.19 -0.28 -5.39
C GLY A 234 27.30 0.28 -6.51
N TYR A 235 25.98 0.37 -6.29
CA TYR A 235 25.04 0.99 -7.25
C TYR A 235 25.27 2.50 -7.46
N THR A 236 26.00 3.15 -6.56
CA THR A 236 26.26 4.59 -6.62
C THR A 236 27.44 4.94 -7.53
N GLY A 237 28.29 3.95 -7.88
CA GLY A 237 29.57 4.17 -8.53
C GLY A 237 30.64 4.82 -7.65
N ALA A 238 30.36 5.03 -6.35
CA ALA A 238 31.34 5.52 -5.39
C ALA A 238 32.22 4.37 -4.86
N HIS A 239 33.46 4.69 -4.49
CA HIS A 239 34.41 3.79 -3.85
C HIS A 239 34.98 4.45 -2.60
N ILE A 240 35.04 3.70 -1.50
CA ILE A 240 35.49 4.18 -0.20
C ILE A 240 36.98 3.93 -0.07
N THR A 241 37.73 5.01 0.20
CA THR A 241 39.17 4.93 0.43
C THR A 241 39.49 4.96 1.92
N PRO A 242 40.59 4.32 2.36
CA PRO A 242 41.07 4.43 3.74
C PRO A 242 41.30 5.88 4.17
N ASP A 243 41.80 6.74 3.28
CA ASP A 243 42.03 8.16 3.55
C ASP A 243 40.74 8.90 3.88
N ARG A 244 39.63 8.54 3.24
CA ARG A 244 38.32 9.12 3.51
C ARG A 244 37.82 8.71 4.90
N ILE A 245 37.99 7.43 5.28
CA ILE A 245 37.66 6.96 6.63
C ILE A 245 38.54 7.65 7.67
N ALA A 246 39.84 7.82 7.41
CA ALA A 246 40.74 8.56 8.29
C ALA A 246 40.31 10.04 8.45
N SER A 247 39.85 10.68 7.37
CA SER A 247 39.29 12.04 7.40
C SER A 247 38.00 12.14 8.24
N LEU A 248 37.12 11.15 8.15
CA LEU A 248 35.91 11.07 9.00
C LEU A 248 36.29 10.82 10.46
N ALA A 249 37.29 9.99 10.73
CA ALA A 249 37.78 9.72 12.07
C ALA A 249 38.45 10.93 12.73
N ALA A 250 39.24 11.69 11.97
CA ALA A 250 39.86 12.93 12.42
C ALA A 250 38.83 14.00 12.84
N ARG A 251 37.60 13.92 12.31
CA ARG A 251 36.47 14.80 12.62
C ARG A 251 35.56 14.25 13.72
N ASP A 252 35.95 13.16 14.38
CA ASP A 252 35.14 12.46 15.38
C ASP A 252 33.78 11.99 14.81
N ILE A 253 33.67 11.70 13.52
CA ILE A 253 32.41 11.20 12.92
C ILE A 253 32.33 9.67 12.99
N VAL A 254 33.46 9.01 12.77
CA VAL A 254 33.58 7.55 12.90
C VAL A 254 34.78 7.22 13.77
N ARG A 255 34.78 6.01 14.34
CA ARG A 255 35.95 5.42 14.97
C ARG A 255 36.28 4.11 14.28
N THR A 256 37.55 3.80 14.21
CA THR A 256 38.06 2.54 13.66
C THR A 256 38.67 1.72 14.78
N ASP A 257 38.39 0.43 14.82
CA ASP A 257 39.01 -0.50 15.77
C ASP A 257 39.51 -1.74 15.03
N THR A 258 40.44 -2.43 15.68
CA THR A 258 40.99 -3.68 15.18
C THR A 258 39.99 -4.81 15.41
N PRO A 259 39.57 -5.58 14.38
CA PRO A 259 40.07 -5.61 13.00
C PRO A 259 39.28 -4.71 12.02
N ASP A 260 39.85 -3.58 11.59
CA ASP A 260 39.38 -2.63 10.57
C ASP A 260 37.86 -2.35 10.49
N ARG A 261 37.16 -2.42 11.63
CA ARG A 261 35.73 -2.14 11.71
C ARG A 261 35.52 -0.66 12.00
N ILE A 262 34.56 -0.09 11.27
CA ILE A 262 34.19 1.31 11.36
C ILE A 262 32.90 1.40 12.16
N TRP A 263 32.91 2.22 13.21
CA TRP A 263 31.72 2.52 14.02
C TRP A 263 31.38 4.00 14.01
N LEU A 264 30.10 4.32 14.13
CA LEU A 264 29.67 5.69 14.42
C LEU A 264 30.06 6.07 15.86
N THR A 265 30.68 7.23 16.01
CA THR A 265 30.86 7.91 17.31
C THR A 265 29.54 8.56 17.74
N ASP A 266 29.49 9.11 18.96
CA ASP A 266 28.32 9.87 19.42
C ASP A 266 28.10 11.14 18.59
N THR A 267 29.18 11.79 18.13
CA THR A 267 29.10 12.93 17.21
C THR A 267 28.58 12.50 15.84
N GLY A 268 29.09 11.40 15.27
CA GLY A 268 28.60 10.85 14.01
C GLY A 268 27.13 10.44 14.05
N ARG A 269 26.67 9.85 15.17
CA ARG A 269 25.24 9.53 15.36
C ARG A 269 24.36 10.78 15.40
N ARG A 270 24.81 11.87 16.05
CA ARG A 270 24.07 13.14 16.05
C ARG A 270 23.95 13.72 14.65
N VAL A 271 25.05 13.77 13.90
CA VAL A 271 25.04 14.22 12.50
C VAL A 271 24.12 13.35 11.65
N LEU A 272 24.16 12.03 11.81
CA LEU A 272 23.25 11.13 11.09
C LEU A 272 21.77 11.41 11.40
N VAL A 273 21.43 11.70 12.66
CA VAL A 273 20.04 12.07 13.04
C VAL A 273 19.60 13.37 12.37
N GLU A 274 20.48 14.38 12.34
CA GLU A 274 20.21 15.66 11.67
C GLU A 274 20.01 15.48 10.16
N LEU A 275 20.88 14.70 9.51
CA LEU A 275 20.75 14.34 8.09
C LEU A 275 19.46 13.56 7.80
N ALA A 276 19.11 12.60 8.67
CA ALA A 276 17.88 11.80 8.53
C ALA A 276 16.62 12.66 8.72
N ALA A 277 16.65 13.65 9.62
CA ALA A 277 15.56 14.59 9.79
C ALA A 277 15.40 15.47 8.54
N ALA A 278 16.49 16.01 7.99
CA ALA A 278 16.46 16.79 6.76
C ALA A 278 15.93 15.96 5.57
N ALA A 279 16.36 14.70 5.44
CA ALA A 279 15.88 13.79 4.39
C ALA A 279 14.37 13.49 4.53
N LYS A 280 13.88 13.25 5.75
CA LYS A 280 12.45 13.01 6.00
C LYS A 280 11.60 14.24 5.70
N ALA A 281 12.05 15.44 6.10
CA ALA A 281 11.36 16.69 5.79
C ALA A 281 11.30 16.92 4.26
N ALA A 282 12.38 16.65 3.54
CA ALA A 282 12.40 16.74 2.08
C ALA A 282 11.45 15.72 1.41
N GLU A 283 11.36 14.50 1.95
CA GLU A 283 10.37 13.50 1.49
C GLU A 283 8.94 14.00 1.73
N GLU A 284 8.64 14.48 2.93
CA GLU A 284 7.30 14.97 3.31
C GLU A 284 6.86 16.13 2.41
N ASP A 285 7.72 17.12 2.18
CA ASP A 285 7.42 18.24 1.29
C ASP A 285 7.16 17.81 -0.16
N ALA A 286 7.93 16.83 -0.68
CA ALA A 286 7.75 16.34 -2.04
C ALA A 286 6.47 15.50 -2.19
N LEU A 287 6.08 14.80 -1.14
CA LEU A 287 4.85 14.01 -1.09
C LEU A 287 3.63 14.82 -0.66
N GLY A 288 3.78 16.09 -0.26
CA GLY A 288 2.67 16.93 0.22
C GLY A 288 1.54 17.16 -0.81
N ALA A 289 1.80 16.90 -2.09
CA ALA A 289 0.80 16.96 -3.16
C ALA A 289 0.18 15.59 -3.52
N PHE A 290 0.69 14.50 -2.94
CA PHE A 290 0.26 13.13 -3.20
C PHE A 290 -0.76 12.70 -2.14
N ASP A 291 -1.76 11.92 -2.54
CA ASP A 291 -2.54 11.17 -1.56
C ASP A 291 -1.77 9.94 -1.03
N GLU A 292 -2.28 9.30 0.02
CA GLU A 292 -1.64 8.13 0.64
C GLU A 292 -1.45 6.96 -0.35
N ASN A 293 -2.34 6.80 -1.32
CA ASN A 293 -2.29 5.73 -2.31
C ASN A 293 -1.30 6.04 -3.42
N GLU A 294 -1.28 7.28 -3.89
CA GLU A 294 -0.29 7.74 -4.87
C GLU A 294 1.13 7.61 -4.29
N THR A 295 1.31 7.97 -3.01
CA THR A 295 2.57 7.76 -2.28
C THR A 295 2.92 6.27 -2.20
N ALA A 296 1.99 5.42 -1.78
CA ALA A 296 2.22 3.97 -1.67
C ALA A 296 2.53 3.33 -3.02
N LEU A 297 1.83 3.73 -4.08
CA LEU A 297 2.03 3.28 -5.44
C LEU A 297 3.40 3.71 -5.97
N LEU A 298 3.79 4.97 -5.80
CA LEU A 298 5.10 5.47 -6.20
C LEU A 298 6.22 4.66 -5.52
N LYS A 299 6.15 4.49 -4.19
CA LYS A 299 7.13 3.70 -3.44
C LYS A 299 7.15 2.24 -3.90
N HIS A 300 6.00 1.65 -4.23
CA HIS A 300 5.91 0.29 -4.76
C HIS A 300 6.58 0.16 -6.14
N LEU A 301 6.27 1.07 -7.07
CA LEU A 301 6.82 1.08 -8.43
C LEU A 301 8.34 1.29 -8.41
N LEU A 302 8.84 2.22 -7.59
CA LEU A 302 10.28 2.41 -7.39
C LEU A 302 10.96 1.15 -6.86
N LYS A 303 10.40 0.49 -5.84
CA LYS A 303 10.92 -0.79 -5.33
C LYS A 303 10.91 -1.89 -6.40
N HIS A 304 9.92 -1.89 -7.30
CA HIS A 304 9.87 -2.83 -8.41
C HIS A 304 10.98 -2.57 -9.42
N VAL A 305 11.19 -1.31 -9.82
CA VAL A 305 12.30 -0.91 -10.70
C VAL A 305 13.64 -1.30 -10.09
N ILE A 306 13.87 -0.99 -8.80
CA ILE A 306 15.09 -1.35 -8.07
C ILE A 306 15.34 -2.86 -8.15
N ARG A 307 14.37 -3.71 -7.77
CA ARG A 307 14.54 -5.16 -7.84
C ARG A 307 14.79 -5.70 -9.25
N SER A 308 14.18 -5.08 -10.26
CA SER A 308 14.34 -5.51 -11.66
C SER A 308 15.68 -5.10 -12.27
N THR A 309 16.36 -4.12 -11.66
CA THR A 309 17.63 -3.55 -12.14
C THR A 309 18.80 -3.81 -11.19
N ASP A 310 18.54 -4.49 -10.07
CA ASP A 310 19.54 -4.83 -9.06
C ASP A 310 20.61 -5.75 -9.67
N PRO A 311 21.90 -5.35 -9.66
CA PRO A 311 22.99 -6.20 -10.15
C PRO A 311 23.36 -7.34 -9.18
N GLY A 312 22.58 -7.54 -8.10
CA GLY A 312 22.79 -8.58 -7.09
C GLY A 312 23.56 -8.06 -5.88
N LEU A 313 23.30 -6.81 -5.46
CA LEU A 313 23.96 -6.22 -4.30
C LEU A 313 23.49 -6.84 -2.99
N PRO A 314 24.31 -6.83 -1.93
CA PRO A 314 23.90 -7.31 -0.62
C PRO A 314 22.75 -6.46 -0.05
N ASP A 315 21.85 -7.08 0.71
CA ASP A 315 20.77 -6.36 1.39
C ASP A 315 21.32 -5.62 2.64
N PRO A 316 21.26 -4.28 2.69
CA PRO A 316 21.75 -3.52 3.85
C PRO A 316 20.99 -3.83 5.15
N TRP A 317 19.75 -4.33 5.05
CA TRP A 317 18.85 -4.65 6.17
C TRP A 317 18.92 -6.11 6.62
N ALA A 318 19.68 -6.97 5.92
CA ALA A 318 19.91 -8.33 6.37
C ALA A 318 20.62 -8.32 7.74
N ALA A 319 20.19 -9.21 8.64
CA ALA A 319 20.84 -9.39 9.93
C ALA A 319 22.30 -9.78 9.71
N GLN A 320 23.23 -9.10 10.39
CA GLN A 320 24.62 -9.53 10.40
C GLN A 320 24.72 -10.87 11.13
N GLU A 321 25.29 -11.89 10.47
CA GLU A 321 25.70 -13.10 11.18
C GLU A 321 26.72 -12.68 12.25
N THR A 322 26.38 -12.92 13.51
CA THR A 322 27.29 -12.62 14.61
C THR A 322 28.42 -13.66 14.53
N PRO A 323 29.70 -13.25 14.55
CA PRO A 323 30.80 -14.20 14.59
C PRO A 323 30.75 -15.08 15.85
#